data_AF-A0AAP0W7Z4-F1
#
_entry.id   AF-A0AAP0W7Z4-F1
#
_cell.length_a   1.000
_cell.length_b   1.000
_cell.length_c   1.000
_cell.angle_alpha   90.00
_cell.angle_beta   90.00
_cell.angle_gamma   90.00
#
_symmetry.space_group_name_H-M   'P 1'
#
loop_
_entity.id
_entity.type
_entity.pdbx_description
1 polymer ?
#
loop_
_entity_poly.entity_id
_entity_poly.type
_entity_poly.pdbx_seq_one_letter_code
_entity_poly.pdbx_strand_id
1 'polypeptide(L)' 'MTPAFSTWHDFFAMGGYAFYVWLAVICTLVALGGLVLHTVLQRRRLLADIRQRLAREQRIRAAKVKKNAGEAAGEPS' A
#
# COMPACT_ATOMS: atom_id res chain seq x y z
N MET A 1 -16.69 -39.47 -31.10
CA MET A 1 -15.94 -38.20 -31.19
C MET A 1 -15.11 -38.08 -29.92
N THR A 2 -13.80 -38.27 -30.02
CA THR A 2 -12.87 -38.21 -28.87
C THR A 2 -12.52 -36.76 -28.56
N PRO A 3 -12.81 -36.24 -27.36
CA PRO A 3 -12.39 -34.91 -26.97
C PRO A 3 -10.86 -34.85 -26.89
N ALA A 4 -10.26 -33.84 -27.53
CA ALA A 4 -8.81 -33.67 -27.61
C ALA A 4 -8.15 -33.33 -26.27
N PHE A 5 -8.94 -32.96 -25.25
CA PHE A 5 -8.47 -32.58 -23.91
C PHE A 5 -9.47 -33.12 -22.88
N SER A 6 -9.00 -33.98 -21.98
CA SER A 6 -9.87 -34.70 -21.05
C SER A 6 -9.99 -34.01 -19.70
N THR A 7 -9.08 -33.09 -19.37
CA THR A 7 -9.00 -32.48 -18.03
C THR A 7 -8.41 -31.07 -18.10
N TRP A 8 -8.83 -30.16 -17.22
CA TRP A 8 -8.17 -28.85 -17.01
C TRP A 8 -6.65 -28.99 -16.81
N HIS A 9 -6.22 -30.09 -16.18
CA HIS A 9 -4.81 -30.42 -16.00
C HIS A 9 -4.07 -30.66 -17.33
N ASP A 10 -4.69 -31.32 -18.32
CA ASP A 10 -4.07 -31.49 -19.65
C ASP A 10 -3.88 -30.15 -20.35
N PHE A 11 -4.80 -29.20 -20.16
CA PHE A 11 -4.66 -27.85 -20.71
C PHE A 11 -3.44 -27.10 -20.12
N PHE A 12 -3.16 -27.33 -18.83
CA PHE A 12 -1.96 -26.83 -18.16
C PHE A 12 -0.71 -27.67 -18.44
N ALA A 13 -0.88 -28.91 -18.89
CA ALA A 13 0.19 -29.87 -19.12
C ALA A 13 0.38 -30.22 -20.60
N MET A 14 -0.18 -29.44 -21.53
CA MET A 14 -0.01 -29.59 -22.98
C MET A 14 1.46 -29.33 -23.36
N GLY A 15 2.28 -30.37 -23.17
CA GLY A 15 3.59 -30.63 -23.76
C GLY A 15 4.44 -29.41 -24.07
N GLY A 16 4.69 -28.53 -23.09
CA GLY A 16 5.69 -27.46 -23.18
C GLY A 16 5.18 -26.02 -23.33
N TYR A 17 3.96 -25.77 -23.82
CA TYR A 17 3.49 -24.39 -24.08
C TYR A 17 2.91 -23.68 -22.87
N ALA A 18 2.25 -24.42 -21.97
CA ALA A 18 1.61 -23.86 -20.80
C ALA A 18 2.60 -23.14 -19.86
N PHE A 19 3.86 -23.60 -19.81
CA PHE A 19 4.92 -22.92 -19.05
C PHE A 19 5.16 -21.49 -19.55
N TYR A 20 5.25 -21.29 -20.87
CA TYR A 20 5.44 -19.96 -21.46
C TYR A 20 4.24 -19.05 -21.22
N VAL A 21 3.02 -19.58 -21.32
CA VAL A 21 1.79 -18.81 -21.05
C VAL A 21 1.75 -18.36 -19.60
N TRP A 22 2.03 -19.25 -18.65
CA TRP A 22 2.11 -18.89 -17.23
C TRP A 22 3.21 -17.88 -16.95
N LEU A 23 4.38 -17.99 -17.60
CA LEU A 23 5.45 -17.01 -17.48
C LEU A 23 4.97 -15.62 -17.96
N ALA A 24 4.27 -15.56 -19.09
CA ALA A 24 3.71 -14.32 -19.63
C ALA A 24 2.61 -13.73 -18.72
N VAL A 25 1.74 -14.58 -18.17
CA VAL A 25 0.68 -14.18 -17.22
C VAL A 25 1.31 -13.62 -15.94
N ILE A 26 2.30 -14.31 -15.37
CA ILE A 26 3.02 -13.85 -14.18
C ILE A 26 3.77 -12.55 -14.49
N CYS A 27 4.46 -12.47 -15.62
CA CYS A 27 5.16 -11.25 -16.02
C CYS A 27 4.21 -10.04 -16.11
N THR A 28 3.03 -10.25 -16.70
CA THR A 28 1.98 -9.22 -16.78
C THR A 28 1.43 -8.87 -15.40
N LEU A 29 1.13 -9.86 -14.56
CA LEU A 29 0.68 -9.66 -13.18
C LEU A 29 1.72 -8.92 -12.34
N VAL A 30 3.01 -9.19 -12.52
CA VAL A 30 4.11 -8.50 -11.84
C VAL A 30 4.22 -7.07 -12.33
N ALA A 31 4.07 -6.81 -13.64
CA ALA A 31 4.06 -5.44 -14.15
C ALA A 31 2.88 -4.64 -13.61
N LEU A 32 1.68 -5.22 -13.65
CA LEU A 32 0.46 -4.58 -13.15
C LEU A 32 0.50 -4.41 -11.62
N GLY A 33 0.92 -5.45 -10.92
CA GLY A 33 1.12 -5.46 -9.48
C GLY A 33 2.17 -4.45 -9.05
N GLY A 34 3.29 -4.35 -9.76
CA GLY A 34 4.33 -3.35 -9.55
C GLY A 34 3.81 -1.93 -9.73
N LEU A 35 3.02 -1.68 -10.77
CA LEU A 35 2.39 -0.37 -11.00
C LEU A 35 1.41 -0.02 -9.87
N VAL A 36 0.51 -0.94 -9.52
CA VAL A 36 -0.45 -0.74 -8.42
C VAL A 36 0.28 -0.53 -7.10
N LEU A 37 1.30 -1.34 -6.81
CA LEU A 37 2.10 -1.23 -5.60
C LEU A 37 2.82 0.11 -5.56
N HIS A 38 3.39 0.56 -6.69
CA HIS A 38 4.03 1.87 -6.80
C HIS A 38 3.03 3.00 -6.52
N THR A 39 1.84 2.96 -7.12
CA THR A 39 0.78 3.95 -6.89
C THR A 39 0.30 3.95 -5.44
N VAL A 40 0.07 2.78 -4.85
CA VAL A 40 -0.38 2.65 -3.45
C VAL A 40 0.72 3.09 -2.50
N LEU A 41 1.98 2.72 -2.73
CA LEU A 41 3.12 3.16 -1.92
C LEU A 41 3.32 4.67 -2.00
N GLN A 42 3.22 5.28 -3.17
CA GLN A 42 3.27 6.75 -3.30
C GLN A 42 2.14 7.42 -2.51
N ARG A 43 0.92 6.92 -2.62
CA ARG A 43 -0.24 7.45 -1.88
C ARG A 43 -0.09 7.27 -0.36
N ARG A 44 0.43 6.12 0.07
CA ARG A 44 0.70 5.83 1.49
C ARG A 44 1.85 6.67 2.03
N ARG A 45 2.91 6.91 1.26
CA ARG A 45 4.03 7.79 1.64
C ARG A 45 3.53 9.22 1.86
N LEU A 46 2.71 9.74 0.93
CA LEU A 46 2.13 11.08 1.09
C LEU A 46 1.27 11.19 2.36
N LEU A 47 0.41 10.20 2.62
CA LEU A 47 -0.40 10.16 3.84
C LEU A 47 0.43 9.96 5.12
N ALA A 48 1.52 9.19 5.05
CA ALA A 48 2.43 8.97 6.16
C ALA A 48 3.18 10.26 6.52
N ASP A 49 3.66 11.00 5.52
CA ASP A 49 4.30 12.31 5.72
C ASP A 49 3.34 13.32 6.36
N ILE A 50 2.08 13.36 5.91
CA ILE A 50 1.04 14.21 6.50
C ILE A 50 0.79 13.83 7.96
N ARG A 51 0.67 12.53 8.27
CA ARG A 51 0.50 12.05 9.65
C ARG A 51 1.67 12.44 10.55
N GLN A 52 2.90 12.33 10.04
CA GLN A 52 4.08 12.66 10.81
C GLN A 52 4.18 14.17 11.11
N ARG A 53 3.74 15.02 10.16
CA ARG A 53 3.64 16.48 10.36
C ARG A 53 2.55 16.84 11.37
N LEU A 54 1.35 16.26 11.23
CA LEU A 54 0.25 16.43 12.18
C LEU A 54 0.63 16.04 13.61
N ALA A 55 1.33 14.90 13.79
CA ALA A 55 1.77 14.45 15.12
C ALA A 55 2.74 15.44 15.79
N ARG A 56 3.61 16.11 15.02
CA ARG A 56 4.51 17.15 15.56
C ARG A 56 3.74 18.42 15.91
N GLU A 57 2.84 18.87 15.02
CA GLU A 57 2.03 20.07 15.27
C GLU A 57 1.10 19.90 16.48
N GLN A 58 0.49 18.73 16.65
CA GLN A 58 -0.35 18.42 17.81
C GLN A 58 0.44 18.50 19.12
N ARG A 59 1.68 18.01 19.15
CA ARG A 59 2.54 18.10 20.34
C ARG A 59 2.91 19.55 20.68
N ILE A 60 3.21 20.37 19.67
CA ILE A 60 3.53 21.79 19.87
C ILE A 60 2.29 22.57 20.32
N ARG A 61 1.10 22.29 19.74
CA ARG A 61 -0.16 22.89 20.20
C ARG A 61 -0.51 22.49 21.62
N ALA A 62 -0.37 21.22 21.98
CA ALA A 62 -0.62 20.75 23.34
C ALA A 62 0.31 21.42 24.36
N ALA A 63 1.59 21.63 24.01
CA ALA A 63 2.54 22.36 24.84
C ALA A 63 2.18 23.86 24.97
N LYS A 64 1.75 24.52 23.89
CA LYS A 64 1.28 25.92 23.93
C LYS A 64 0.01 26.08 24.76
N VAL A 65 -0.96 25.16 24.67
CA VAL A 65 -2.18 25.20 25.49
C VAL A 65 -1.84 25.04 26.97
N LYS A 66 -0.92 24.13 27.33
CA LYS A 66 -0.46 23.99 28.73
C LYS A 66 0.29 25.23 29.22
N LYS A 67 1.12 25.87 28.38
CA LYS A 67 1.81 27.11 28.75
C LYS A 67 0.82 28.26 28.97
N ASN A 68 -0.12 28.48 28.05
CA ASN A 68 -1.12 29.54 28.18
C ASN A 68 -2.06 29.31 29.38
N ALA A 69 -2.41 28.05 29.68
CA ALA A 69 -3.21 27.72 30.86
C ALA A 69 -2.42 27.89 32.17
N GLY A 70 -1.10 27.63 32.16
CA GLY A 70 -0.22 27.89 33.31
C GLY A 70 0.05 29.38 33.54
N GLU A 71 0.12 30.17 32.47
CA GLU A 71 0.32 31.63 32.54
C GLU A 71 -0.96 32.35 32.97
N ALA A 72 -2.14 31.89 32.52
CA ALA A 72 -3.44 32.41 32.99
C ALA A 72 -3.80 31.99 34.43
N ALA A 73 -3.16 30.95 34.98
CA ALA A 73 -3.34 30.51 36.37
C ALA A 73 -2.24 31.05 37.32
N GLY A 74 -1.28 31.82 36.79
CA GLY A 74 -0.09 32.27 37.49
C GLY A 74 -0.12 33.70 38.03
N GLU A 75 -1.17 34.48 37.81
CA GLU A 75 -1.36 35.79 38.47
C GLU A 75 -2.39 35.70 39.61
N PRO A 76 -1.91 35.49 40.84
CA PRO A 76 -2.40 36.24 41.99
C PRO A 76 -1.31 37.23 42.40
N SER A 77 -1.57 38.51 42.10
CA SER A 77 -1.25 39.72 42.89
C SER A 77 0.11 39.83 43.57
#